data_AF-A0A924H2B7-F1
#
_entry.id   AF-A0A924H2B7-F1
#
_cell.length_a   1.000
_cell.length_b   1.000
_cell.length_c   1.000
_cell.angle_alpha   90.00
_cell.angle_beta   90.00
_cell.angle_gamma   90.00
#
_symmetry.space_group_name_H-M   'P 1'
#
loop_
_entity.id
_entity.type
_entity.pdbx_description
1 polymer ?
#
loop_
_entity_poly.entity_id
_entity_poly.type
_entity_poly.pdbx_seq_one_letter_code
_entity_poly.pdbx_strand_id
1 'polypeptide(L)'
;MRWIGERAVITNAAHVLHESKVYRQARDALLAEEIELRRHIVRVAEQRRALPPGGAVTKDYRFVGEGGAVGFAELFGDKDTLVIYSFMYGPQR
;
A
#
# COMPACT_ATOMS: atom_id res chain seq x y z
N MET A 1 24.49 -3.45 -19.57
CA MET A 1 23.32 -2.60 -19.21
C MET A 1 23.00 -2.92 -17.76
N ARG A 2 23.33 -2.05 -16.79
CA ARG A 2 23.29 -2.36 -15.35
C ARG A 2 22.04 -1.73 -14.74
N TRP A 3 21.19 -2.53 -14.08
CA TRP A 3 19.86 -2.11 -13.59
C TRP A 3 19.96 -1.22 -12.33
N ILE A 4 18.96 -0.35 -12.10
CA ILE A 4 18.95 0.56 -10.92
C ILE A 4 18.83 -0.24 -9.61
N GLY A 5 18.15 -1.40 -9.61
CA GLY A 5 18.05 -2.27 -8.43
C GLY A 5 19.40 -2.88 -8.06
N GLU A 6 20.15 -3.28 -9.07
CA GLU A 6 21.51 -3.80 -8.94
C GLU A 6 22.46 -2.75 -8.34
N ARG A 7 22.34 -1.48 -8.73
CA ARG A 7 23.08 -0.37 -8.08
C ARG A 7 22.71 -0.21 -6.62
N ALA A 8 21.41 -0.23 -6.28
CA ALA A 8 20.96 -0.06 -4.91
C ALA A 8 21.46 -1.17 -3.98
N VAL A 9 21.49 -2.42 -4.48
CA VAL A 9 22.08 -3.57 -3.77
C VAL A 9 23.60 -3.39 -3.61
N ILE A 10 24.32 -3.00 -4.67
CA ILE A 10 25.77 -2.78 -4.63
C ILE A 10 26.17 -1.67 -3.66
N THR A 11 25.35 -0.61 -3.54
CA THR A 11 25.61 0.51 -2.63
C THR A 11 25.07 0.29 -1.21
N ASN A 12 24.48 -0.86 -0.91
CA ASN A 12 23.87 -1.13 0.39
C ASN A 12 24.95 -1.34 1.47
N ALA A 13 25.19 -0.29 2.26
CA ALA A 13 26.13 -0.32 3.38
C ALA A 13 25.55 -0.91 4.68
N ALA A 14 24.27 -1.32 4.69
CA ALA A 14 23.63 -1.84 5.90
C ALA A 14 24.20 -3.23 6.27
N HIS A 15 24.59 -3.39 7.54
CA HIS A 15 25.13 -4.63 8.09
C HIS A 15 24.34 -5.06 9.32
N VAL A 16 23.99 -6.35 9.37
CA VAL A 16 23.40 -6.96 10.55
C VAL A 16 24.54 -7.46 11.45
N LEU A 17 24.44 -7.21 12.76
CA LEU A 17 25.41 -7.70 13.73
C LEU A 17 25.61 -9.21 13.58
N HIS A 18 26.87 -9.64 13.53
CA HIS A 18 27.29 -11.04 13.42
C HIS A 18 26.86 -11.76 12.13
N GLU A 19 26.50 -11.04 11.06
CA GLU A 19 26.16 -11.69 9.80
C GLU A 19 27.38 -12.38 9.16
N SER A 20 27.17 -13.60 8.65
CA SER A 20 28.18 -14.30 7.87
C SER A 20 28.24 -13.74 6.44
N LYS A 21 29.36 -13.95 5.75
CA LYS A 21 29.51 -13.55 4.34
C LYS A 21 28.46 -14.21 3.43
N VAL A 22 28.17 -15.49 3.68
CA VAL A 22 27.16 -16.26 2.92
C VAL A 22 25.76 -15.69 3.15
N TYR A 23 25.43 -15.36 4.40
CA TYR A 23 24.15 -14.71 4.71
C TYR A 23 24.01 -13.36 4.02
N ARG A 24 25.06 -12.52 4.04
CA ARG A 24 25.06 -11.24 3.34
C ARG A 24 24.80 -11.41 1.84
N GLN A 25 25.51 -12.32 1.18
CA GLN A 25 25.33 -12.59 -0.25
C GLN A 25 23.90 -13.04 -0.57
N ALA A 26 23.33 -13.93 0.24
CA ALA A 26 21.95 -14.38 0.09
C ALA A 26 20.93 -13.23 0.30
N ARG A 27 21.16 -12.36 1.29
CA ARG A 27 20.31 -11.19 1.54
C ARG A 27 20.39 -10.17 0.40
N ASP A 28 21.57 -9.92 -0.14
CA ASP A 28 21.75 -8.99 -1.26
C ASP A 28 21.04 -9.49 -2.52
N ALA A 29 21.09 -10.81 -2.78
CA ALA A 29 20.31 -11.43 -3.85
C ALA A 29 18.79 -11.28 -3.62
N LEU A 30 18.32 -11.53 -2.40
CA LEU A 30 16.90 -11.33 -2.05
C LEU A 30 16.47 -9.86 -2.21
N LEU A 31 17.30 -8.91 -1.78
CA LEU A 31 17.00 -7.48 -1.88
C LEU A 31 16.81 -7.04 -3.34
N ALA A 32 17.55 -7.61 -4.28
CA ALA A 32 17.35 -7.36 -5.71
C ALA A 32 15.92 -7.73 -6.14
N GLU A 33 15.47 -8.92 -5.77
CA GLU A 33 14.12 -9.41 -6.08
C GLU A 33 13.03 -8.56 -5.40
N GLU A 34 13.23 -8.19 -4.13
CA GLU A 34 12.29 -7.34 -3.39
C GLU A 34 12.15 -5.94 -4.02
N ILE A 35 13.24 -5.39 -4.56
CA ILE A 35 13.21 -4.10 -5.27
C ILE A 35 12.36 -4.21 -6.54
N GLU A 36 12.53 -5.28 -7.33
CA GLU A 36 11.73 -5.47 -8.55
C GLU A 36 10.26 -5.72 -8.22
N LEU A 37 9.97 -6.49 -7.18
CA LEU A 37 8.61 -6.68 -6.68
C LEU A 37 7.96 -5.34 -6.32
N ARG A 38 8.68 -4.47 -5.59
CA ARG A 38 8.17 -3.15 -5.20
C ARG A 38 7.91 -2.26 -6.43
N ARG A 39 8.78 -2.27 -7.43
CA ARG A 39 8.56 -1.53 -8.68
C ARG A 39 7.34 -2.03 -9.44
N HIS A 40 7.15 -3.35 -9.48
CA HIS A 40 5.98 -3.93 -10.12
C HIS A 40 4.68 -3.48 -9.43
N ILE A 41 4.66 -3.48 -8.10
CA ILE A 41 3.51 -3.00 -7.32
C ILE A 41 3.20 -1.53 -7.63
N VAL A 42 4.22 -0.68 -7.71
CA VAL A 42 4.04 0.75 -8.07
C VAL A 42 3.43 0.89 -9.46
N ARG A 43 3.95 0.17 -10.46
CA ARG A 43 3.39 0.17 -11.82
C ARG A 43 1.93 -0.29 -11.86
N VAL A 44 1.59 -1.35 -11.11
CA VAL A 44 0.19 -1.81 -10.99
C VAL A 44 -0.68 -0.75 -10.31
N ALA A 45 -0.17 -0.05 -9.29
CA ALA A 45 -0.90 1.03 -8.62
C ALA A 45 -1.17 2.22 -9.57
N GLU A 46 -0.22 2.56 -10.45
CA GLU A 46 -0.43 3.55 -11.51
C GLU A 46 -1.52 3.12 -12.49
N GLN A 47 -1.46 1.87 -12.96
CA GLN A 47 -2.49 1.31 -13.84
C GLN A 47 -3.88 1.35 -13.20
N ARG A 48 -3.98 1.06 -11.90
CA ARG A 48 -5.25 1.14 -11.15
C ARG A 48 -5.80 2.56 -11.08
N ARG A 49 -4.93 3.56 -10.86
CA ARG A 49 -5.34 4.97 -10.84
C ARG A 49 -5.75 5.50 -12.21
N ALA A 50 -5.24 4.91 -13.29
CA ALA A 50 -5.56 5.27 -14.66
C ALA A 50 -6.84 4.61 -15.20
N LEU A 51 -7.48 3.72 -14.42
CA LEU A 51 -8.76 3.14 -14.83
C LEU A 51 -9.81 4.25 -15.01
N PRO A 52 -10.72 4.11 -16.00
CA PRO A 52 -11.85 5.02 -16.13
C PRO A 52 -12.74 4.97 -14.86
N PRO A 53 -13.58 5.99 -14.63
CA PRO A 53 -14.54 5.97 -13.54
C PRO A 53 -15.32 4.65 -13.49
N GLY A 54 -15.46 4.09 -12.29
CA GLY A 54 -16.24 2.89 -12.06
C GLY A 54 -17.74 3.10 -12.34
N GLY A 55 -18.52 2.03 -12.23
CA GLY A 55 -19.97 2.11 -12.31
C GLY A 55 -20.57 3.02 -11.24
N ALA A 56 -21.69 3.68 -11.58
CA ALA A 56 -22.41 4.52 -10.64
C ALA A 56 -22.87 3.71 -9.41
N VAL A 57 -22.75 4.31 -8.23
CA VAL A 57 -23.30 3.73 -7.00
C VAL A 57 -24.81 4.00 -6.98
N THR A 58 -25.61 2.99 -7.29
CA THR A 58 -27.08 3.13 -7.41
C THR A 58 -27.84 2.84 -6.13
N LYS A 59 -27.19 2.19 -5.15
CA LYS A 59 -27.81 1.84 -3.88
C LYS A 59 -27.80 3.04 -2.93
N ASP A 60 -28.94 3.32 -2.31
CA ASP A 60 -29.05 4.34 -1.25
C ASP A 60 -28.45 3.79 0.06
N TYR A 61 -27.13 3.93 0.21
CA TYR A 61 -26.42 3.53 1.42
C TYR A 61 -26.63 4.57 2.53
N ARG A 62 -27.05 4.09 3.70
CA ARG A 62 -27.25 4.87 4.92
C ARG A 62 -26.29 4.41 6.01
N PHE A 63 -25.70 5.38 6.71
CA PHE A 63 -24.75 5.19 7.80
C PHE A 63 -25.22 5.95 9.03
N VAL A 64 -24.66 5.61 10.20
CA VAL A 64 -24.87 6.34 11.45
C VAL A 64 -23.71 7.31 11.63
N GLY A 65 -24.00 8.60 11.54
CA GLY A 65 -23.06 9.68 11.83
C GLY A 65 -23.35 10.34 13.18
N GLU A 66 -22.52 11.31 13.55
CA GLU A 66 -22.65 12.06 14.82
C GLU A 66 -24.00 12.79 14.95
N GLY A 67 -24.50 13.36 13.86
CA GLY A 67 -25.79 14.06 13.81
C GLY A 67 -27.00 13.17 13.47
N GLY A 68 -26.83 11.85 13.40
CA GLY A 68 -27.87 10.90 12.98
C GLY A 68 -27.57 10.20 11.65
N ALA A 69 -28.63 9.73 10.98
CA ALA A 69 -28.49 9.00 9.73
C ALA A 69 -27.93 9.88 8.60
N VAL A 70 -26.93 9.38 7.87
CA VAL A 70 -26.19 10.10 6.83
C VAL A 70 -26.05 9.23 5.58
N GLY A 71 -26.23 9.82 4.40
CA GLY A 71 -26.05 9.14 3.11
C GLY A 71 -24.57 8.96 2.73
N PHE A 72 -24.26 8.04 1.81
CA PHE A 72 -22.87 7.82 1.37
C PHE A 72 -22.18 9.08 0.81
N ALA A 73 -22.88 9.84 -0.03
CA ALA A 73 -22.33 11.07 -0.62
C ALA A 73 -22.09 12.16 0.44
N GLU A 74 -22.93 12.21 1.48
CA GLU A 74 -22.80 13.19 2.56
C GLU A 74 -21.57 12.93 3.44
N LEU A 75 -21.05 11.69 3.50
CA LEU A 75 -19.81 11.36 4.22
C LEU A 75 -18.59 12.13 3.69
N PHE A 76 -18.64 12.61 2.44
CA PHE A 76 -17.56 13.40 1.84
C PHE A 76 -17.55 14.86 2.32
N GLY A 77 -18.68 15.38 2.79
CA GLY A 77 -18.81 16.79 3.15
C GLY A 77 -18.39 17.72 2.00
N ASP A 78 -17.42 18.60 2.26
CA ASP A 78 -16.82 19.53 1.31
C ASP A 78 -15.54 19.00 0.63
N LYS A 79 -15.27 17.68 0.72
CA LYS A 79 -14.02 17.06 0.26
C LYS A 79 -14.23 16.06 -0.87
N ASP A 80 -13.19 15.86 -1.67
CA ASP A 80 -13.18 14.88 -2.76
C ASP A 80 -12.65 13.50 -2.34
N THR A 81 -12.29 13.33 -1.07
CA THR A 81 -11.68 12.09 -0.56
C THR A 81 -12.25 11.70 0.78
N LEU A 82 -12.68 10.44 0.88
CA LEU A 82 -13.15 9.81 2.11
C LEU A 82 -12.07 8.86 2.64
N VAL A 83 -11.69 9.02 3.92
CA VAL A 83 -10.80 8.08 4.62
C VAL A 83 -11.65 7.12 5.43
N ILE A 84 -11.46 5.82 5.21
CA ILE A 84 -12.15 4.77 5.95
C ILE A 84 -11.17 4.13 6.93
N TYR A 85 -11.49 4.17 8.21
CA TYR A 85 -10.76 3.48 9.26
C TYR A 85 -11.61 2.34 9.83
N SER A 86 -11.13 1.11 9.73
CA SER A 86 -11.81 -0.06 10.27
C SER A 86 -11.06 -0.53 11.52
N PHE A 87 -11.68 -0.40 12.69
CA PHE A 87 -11.17 -0.92 13.95
C PHE A 87 -11.93 -2.17 14.35
N MET A 88 -11.22 -3.22 14.74
CA MET A 88 -11.79 -4.47 15.22
C MET A 88 -11.58 -4.54 16.74
N TYR A 89 -12.67 -4.53 17.52
CA TYR A 89 -12.58 -4.79 18.96
C TYR A 89 -12.39 -6.30 19.19
N GLY A 90 -11.45 -6.66 20.06
CA GLY A 90 -11.30 -8.03 20.54
C GLY A 90 -12.50 -8.46 21.40
N PRO A 91 -12.64 -9.76 21.67
CA PRO A 91 -13.75 -10.26 22.48
C PRO A 91 -13.76 -9.60 23.87
N GLN A 92 -14.94 -9.13 24.31
CA GLN A 92 -15.15 -8.70 25.70
C GLN A 92 -14.76 -9.86 26.64
N ARG A 93 -13.87 -9.59 27.60
CA ARG A 93 -13.59 -10.47 28.72
C ARG A 93 -14.53 -10.19 29.87
#